data_AF-A0A226HPC4-F1
#
_entry.id   AF-A0A226HPC4-F1
#
_cell.length_a   1.000
_cell.length_b   1.000
_cell.length_c   1.000
_cell.angle_alpha   90.00
_cell.angle_beta   90.00
_cell.angle_gamma   90.00
#
_symmetry.space_group_name_H-M   'P 1'
#
loop_
_entity.id
_entity.type
_entity.pdbx_description
1 polymer ?
#
loop_
_entity_poly.entity_id
_entity_poly.type
_entity_poly.pdbx_seq_one_letter_code
_entity_poly.pdbx_strand_id
1 'polypeptide(L)'
;MRNARNKPSFLNTKIIPFFKKYGIFLIVLFLVFPYAYKYLKRGIETVKDANLEAEKIRNSNENAKADPIIVKQKVVDIKKKYPTIAAKTMDTIVASAFKIAEAFGTNVDDNHVLLGGSVDLYNINAWVEDEESAIKYLKKHLGTFPILEDVYYRTATKSKNLRNDIMRYLSKQQYNELARFYKSKGYNWL
;
A
#
# COMPACT_ATOMS: atom_id res chain seq x y z
N MET A 1 59.82 -41.60 27.89
CA MET A 1 58.35 -41.47 27.70
C MET A 1 57.88 -40.20 28.40
N ARG A 2 57.44 -39.17 27.66
CA ARG A 2 56.81 -37.97 28.23
C ARG A 2 55.36 -37.93 27.77
N ASN A 3 54.44 -38.08 28.73
CA ASN A 3 53.00 -38.13 28.51
C ASN A 3 52.50 -36.82 27.88
N ALA A 4 51.94 -36.90 26.67
CA ALA A 4 51.16 -35.82 26.09
C ALA A 4 49.85 -35.69 26.89
N ARG A 5 49.77 -34.68 27.77
CA ARG A 5 48.50 -34.30 28.40
C ARG A 5 47.56 -33.77 27.32
N ASN A 6 46.56 -34.56 26.96
CA ASN A 6 45.46 -34.14 26.09
C ASN A 6 44.80 -32.88 26.69
N LYS A 7 44.88 -31.75 25.97
CA LYS A 7 44.20 -30.52 26.38
C LYS A 7 42.69 -30.77 26.42
N PRO A 8 41.99 -30.33 27.46
CA PRO A 8 40.55 -30.55 27.54
C PRO A 8 39.85 -29.86 26.37
N SER A 9 39.04 -30.62 25.64
CA SER A 9 38.26 -30.13 24.50
C SER A 9 37.38 -28.95 24.92
N PHE A 10 37.31 -27.92 24.07
CA PHE A 10 36.45 -26.74 24.23
C PHE A 10 34.98 -27.11 24.47
N LEU A 11 34.53 -28.21 23.86
CA LEU A 11 33.19 -28.76 24.05
C LEU A 11 32.94 -29.15 25.51
N ASN A 12 33.90 -29.82 26.15
CA ASN A 12 33.76 -30.31 27.52
C ASN A 12 33.93 -29.21 28.58
N THR A 13 34.67 -28.16 28.28
CA THR A 13 34.99 -27.09 29.24
C THR A 13 34.05 -25.89 29.17
N LYS A 14 33.44 -25.60 28.01
CA LYS A 14 32.59 -24.40 27.85
C LYS A 14 31.17 -24.70 27.41
N ILE A 15 30.98 -25.60 26.45
CA ILE A 15 29.66 -25.83 25.85
C ILE A 15 28.79 -26.74 26.74
N ILE A 16 29.31 -27.89 27.18
CA ILE A 16 28.55 -28.83 28.03
C ILE A 16 28.14 -28.20 29.37
N PRO A 17 29.01 -27.46 30.10
CA PRO A 17 28.61 -26.79 31.34
C PRO A 17 27.57 -25.70 31.12
N PHE A 18 27.63 -24.99 29.98
CA PHE A 18 26.66 -23.98 29.60
C PHE A 18 25.28 -24.59 29.35
N PHE A 19 25.17 -25.67 28.57
CA PHE A 19 23.91 -26.38 28.36
C PHE A 19 23.41 -27.09 29.62
N LYS A 20 24.28 -27.56 30.51
CA LYS A 20 23.86 -28.08 31.83
C LYS A 20 23.26 -26.99 32.73
N LYS A 21 23.81 -25.77 32.69
CA LYS A 21 23.35 -24.66 33.51
C LYS A 21 22.13 -23.92 32.93
N TYR A 22 22.05 -23.79 31.60
CA TYR A 22 21.05 -22.98 30.90
C TYR A 22 20.18 -23.76 29.90
N GLY A 23 20.36 -25.07 29.75
CA GLY A 23 19.64 -25.89 28.77
C GLY A 23 18.13 -25.91 28.99
N ILE A 24 17.68 -25.98 30.24
CA ILE A 24 16.26 -25.87 30.60
C ILE A 24 15.71 -24.49 30.18
N PHE A 25 16.48 -23.42 30.42
CA PHE A 25 16.09 -22.07 30.01
C PHE A 25 16.00 -21.94 28.49
N LEU A 26 16.93 -22.54 27.74
CA LEU A 26 16.89 -22.57 26.28
C LEU A 26 15.70 -23.37 25.74
N ILE A 27 15.34 -24.51 26.35
CA ILE A 27 14.16 -25.30 25.99
C ILE A 27 12.88 -24.50 26.25
N VAL A 28 12.76 -23.88 27.42
CA VAL A 28 11.61 -23.03 27.77
C VAL A 28 11.52 -21.83 26.82
N LEU A 29 12.64 -21.17 26.51
CA LEU A 29 12.68 -20.10 25.53
C LEU A 29 12.21 -20.60 24.16
N PHE A 30 12.68 -21.76 23.68
CA PHE A 30 12.31 -22.30 22.37
C PHE A 30 10.84 -22.72 22.30
N LEU A 31 10.25 -23.17 23.42
CA LEU A 31 8.83 -23.53 23.49
C LEU A 31 7.93 -22.31 23.63
N VAL A 32 8.33 -21.28 24.39
CA VAL A 32 7.51 -20.10 24.68
C VAL A 32 7.66 -19.02 23.60
N PHE A 33 8.86 -18.87 23.02
CA PHE A 33 9.18 -17.83 22.03
C PHE A 33 8.26 -17.83 20.80
N PRO A 34 7.90 -18.97 20.18
CA PRO A 34 6.99 -18.98 19.04
C PRO A 34 5.61 -18.39 19.38
N TYR A 35 5.11 -18.67 20.58
CA TYR A 35 3.81 -18.16 21.04
C TYR A 35 3.90 -16.69 21.41
N ALA A 36 4.92 -16.28 22.16
CA ALA A 36 5.16 -14.87 22.49
C ALA A 36 5.34 -14.01 21.23
N TYR A 37 6.13 -14.50 20.26
CA TYR A 37 6.31 -13.85 18.96
C TYR A 37 5.00 -13.74 18.19
N LYS A 38 4.20 -14.81 18.13
CA LYS A 38 2.89 -14.80 17.47
C LYS A 38 1.93 -13.80 18.12
N TYR A 39 1.94 -13.69 19.46
CA TYR A 39 1.11 -12.72 20.18
C TYR A 39 1.55 -11.28 19.94
N LEU A 40 2.85 -11.00 20.00
CA LEU A 40 3.41 -9.68 19.68
C LEU A 40 3.11 -9.28 18.24
N LYS A 41 3.28 -10.21 17.29
CA LYS A 41 2.97 -10.00 15.87
C LYS A 41 1.50 -9.65 15.68
N ARG A 42 0.57 -10.39 16.31
CA ARG A 42 -0.87 -10.09 16.26
C ARG A 42 -1.20 -8.72 16.83
N GLY A 43 -0.62 -8.35 17.98
CA GLY A 43 -0.84 -7.02 18.58
C GLY A 43 -0.36 -5.89 17.66
N ILE A 44 0.80 -6.06 17.03
CA ILE A 44 1.34 -5.08 16.06
C ILE A 44 0.44 -5.01 14.81
N GLU A 45 -0.03 -6.15 14.30
CA GLU A 45 -0.95 -6.22 13.16
C GLU A 45 -2.29 -5.51 13.48
N THR A 46 -2.90 -5.77 14.63
CA THR A 46 -4.16 -5.12 15.04
C THR A 46 -4.03 -3.60 15.16
N VAL A 47 -2.94 -3.10 15.75
CA VAL A 47 -2.70 -1.64 15.85
C VAL A 47 -2.47 -1.04 14.46
N LYS A 48 -1.75 -1.73 13.59
CA LYS A 48 -1.53 -1.30 12.20
C LYS A 48 -2.85 -1.22 11.42
N ASP A 49 -3.71 -2.21 11.57
CA ASP A 49 -5.01 -2.27 10.90
C ASP A 49 -5.95 -1.16 11.39
N ALA A 50 -6.01 -0.93 12.72
CA ALA A 50 -6.79 0.14 13.29
C ALA A 50 -6.34 1.54 12.83
N ASN A 51 -5.02 1.76 12.75
CA ASN A 51 -4.46 3.01 12.22
C ASN A 51 -4.80 3.21 10.73
N LEU A 52 -4.75 2.12 9.95
CA LEU A 52 -5.07 2.15 8.53
C LEU A 52 -6.56 2.41 8.28
N GLU A 53 -7.43 1.86 9.13
CA GLU A 53 -8.88 2.14 9.10
C GLU A 53 -9.18 3.59 9.51
N ALA A 54 -8.55 4.09 10.56
CA ALA A 54 -8.67 5.49 10.96
C ALA A 54 -8.20 6.47 9.86
N GLU A 55 -7.09 6.15 9.18
CA GLU A 55 -6.60 6.96 8.04
C GLU A 55 -7.59 6.93 6.87
N LYS A 56 -8.18 5.76 6.56
CA LYS A 56 -9.21 5.64 5.52
C LYS A 56 -10.44 6.48 5.84
N ILE A 57 -10.94 6.41 7.08
CA ILE A 57 -12.11 7.18 7.53
C ILE A 57 -11.81 8.67 7.48
N ARG A 58 -10.67 9.10 8.03
CA ARG A 58 -10.25 10.51 7.98
C ARG A 58 -10.20 11.03 6.54
N ASN A 59 -9.53 10.30 5.66
CA ASN A 59 -9.38 10.70 4.27
C ASN A 59 -10.72 10.73 3.52
N SER A 60 -11.60 9.75 3.78
CA SER A 60 -12.96 9.72 3.23
C SER A 60 -13.78 10.95 3.69
N ASN A 61 -13.71 11.28 4.97
CA ASN A 61 -14.43 12.43 5.56
C ASN A 61 -13.91 13.77 5.03
N GLU A 62 -12.59 13.94 4.97
CA GLU A 62 -11.96 15.14 4.40
C GLU A 62 -12.30 15.31 2.92
N ASN A 63 -12.37 14.20 2.18
CA ASN A 63 -12.71 14.24 0.77
C ASN A 63 -14.20 14.38 0.54
N ALA A 64 -15.09 14.07 1.48
CA ALA A 64 -16.55 14.04 1.27
C ALA A 64 -17.18 15.33 0.70
N LYS A 65 -16.50 16.48 0.80
CA LYS A 65 -16.98 17.78 0.32
C LYS A 65 -16.22 18.33 -0.90
N ALA A 66 -15.30 17.55 -1.48
CA ALA A 66 -14.44 17.98 -2.59
C ALA A 66 -13.79 19.37 -2.41
N ASP A 67 -13.44 19.73 -1.16
CA ASP A 67 -12.97 21.09 -0.84
C ASP A 67 -11.61 21.38 -1.49
N PRO A 68 -11.49 22.40 -2.37
CA PRO A 68 -10.24 22.74 -3.06
C PRO A 68 -9.08 23.07 -2.11
N ILE A 69 -9.36 23.62 -0.93
CA ILE A 69 -8.35 23.99 0.07
C ILE A 69 -7.75 22.70 0.67
N ILE A 70 -8.61 21.74 1.03
CA ILE A 70 -8.19 20.44 1.55
C ILE A 70 -7.38 19.68 0.50
N VAL A 71 -7.82 19.66 -0.75
CA VAL A 71 -7.09 19.04 -1.86
C VAL A 71 -5.70 19.67 -2.00
N LYS A 72 -5.60 21.00 -1.99
CA LYS A 72 -4.32 21.70 -2.10
C LYS A 72 -3.38 21.35 -0.94
N GLN A 73 -3.90 21.28 0.29
CA GLN A 73 -3.11 20.90 1.46
C GLN A 73 -2.56 19.47 1.33
N LYS A 74 -3.39 18.52 0.91
CA LYS A 74 -2.98 17.13 0.68
C LYS A 74 -1.93 17.00 -0.42
N VAL A 75 -2.07 17.76 -1.52
CA VAL A 75 -1.05 17.80 -2.59
C VAL A 75 0.28 18.33 -2.07
N VAL A 76 0.26 19.36 -1.21
CA VAL A 76 1.48 19.87 -0.56
C VAL A 76 2.13 18.78 0.29
N ASP A 77 1.35 18.01 1.06
CA ASP A 77 1.90 16.94 1.90
C ASP A 77 2.44 15.76 1.08
N ILE A 78 1.80 15.42 -0.04
CA ILE A 78 2.32 14.43 -1.00
C ILE A 78 3.63 14.95 -1.64
N LYS A 79 3.71 16.23 -1.99
CA LYS A 79 4.93 16.82 -2.55
C LYS A 79 6.11 16.76 -1.57
N LYS A 80 5.86 16.89 -0.26
CA LYS A 80 6.90 16.68 0.77
C LYS A 80 7.45 15.25 0.77
N LYS A 81 6.60 14.25 0.49
CA LYS A 81 6.99 12.83 0.36
C LYS A 81 7.78 12.56 -0.93
N TYR A 82 7.53 13.32 -1.99
CA TYR A 82 8.19 13.20 -3.29
C TYR A 82 8.86 14.53 -3.73
N PRO A 83 9.93 14.97 -3.04
CA PRO A 83 10.51 16.30 -3.23
C PRO A 83 11.19 16.51 -4.59
N THR A 84 11.55 15.43 -5.28
CA THR A 84 12.24 15.44 -6.57
C THR A 84 11.33 15.72 -7.76
N ILE A 85 10.00 15.76 -7.56
CA ILE A 85 9.03 15.97 -8.63
C ILE A 85 8.84 17.46 -8.90
N ALA A 86 9.02 17.84 -10.16
CA ALA A 86 8.72 19.19 -10.63
C ALA A 86 7.24 19.55 -10.41
N ALA A 87 6.95 20.80 -10.04
CA ALA A 87 5.58 21.25 -9.76
C ALA A 87 4.61 20.96 -10.92
N LYS A 88 5.01 21.25 -12.16
CA LYS A 88 4.22 20.97 -13.37
C LYS A 88 3.87 19.49 -13.52
N THR A 89 4.79 18.59 -13.16
CA THR A 89 4.55 17.14 -13.19
C THR A 89 3.55 16.74 -12.11
N MET A 90 3.65 17.33 -10.91
CA MET A 90 2.67 17.12 -9.84
C MET A 90 1.27 17.59 -10.27
N ASP A 91 1.15 18.78 -10.85
CA ASP A 91 -0.13 19.30 -11.34
C ASP A 91 -0.74 18.38 -12.40
N THR A 92 0.09 17.84 -13.29
CA THR A 92 -0.32 16.84 -14.29
C THR A 92 -0.81 15.54 -13.63
N ILE A 93 -0.11 15.06 -12.59
CA ILE A 93 -0.52 13.87 -11.83
C ILE A 93 -1.86 14.09 -11.14
N VAL A 94 -2.05 15.26 -10.51
CA VAL A 94 -3.31 15.63 -9.86
C VAL A 94 -4.45 15.65 -10.87
N ALA A 95 -4.27 16.34 -12.01
CA ALA A 95 -5.28 16.39 -13.05
C ALA A 95 -5.63 14.99 -13.60
N SER A 96 -4.63 14.15 -13.85
CA SER A 96 -4.85 12.76 -14.28
C SER A 96 -5.57 11.94 -13.22
N ALA A 97 -5.25 12.10 -11.94
CA ALA A 97 -5.91 11.36 -10.86
C ALA A 97 -7.43 11.65 -10.81
N PHE A 98 -7.81 12.93 -10.92
CA PHE A 98 -9.22 13.32 -11.00
C PHE A 98 -9.90 12.79 -12.27
N LYS A 99 -9.22 12.85 -13.43
CA LYS A 99 -9.77 12.33 -14.69
C LYS A 99 -9.94 10.81 -14.69
N ILE A 100 -9.04 10.08 -14.05
CA ILE A 100 -9.16 8.63 -13.87
C ILE A 100 -10.30 8.32 -12.89
N ALA A 101 -10.42 9.07 -11.80
CA ALA A 101 -11.51 8.87 -10.85
C ALA A 101 -12.88 9.15 -11.47
N GLU A 102 -12.98 10.19 -12.30
CA GLU A 102 -14.18 10.50 -13.09
C GLU A 102 -14.49 9.37 -14.08
N ALA A 103 -13.50 8.87 -14.82
CA ALA A 103 -13.67 7.78 -15.79
C ALA A 103 -14.10 6.44 -15.16
N PHE A 104 -13.58 6.12 -13.97
CA PHE A 104 -14.00 4.96 -13.17
C PHE A 104 -15.28 5.22 -12.36
N GLY A 105 -15.79 6.46 -12.37
CA GLY A 105 -16.92 6.87 -11.55
C GLY A 105 -16.70 6.75 -10.04
N THR A 106 -15.44 6.84 -9.60
CA THR A 106 -14.99 6.76 -8.21
C THR A 106 -14.67 8.13 -7.60
N ASN A 107 -14.80 9.20 -8.40
CA ASN A 107 -14.61 10.58 -7.97
C ASN A 107 -15.50 10.92 -6.77
N VAL A 108 -15.00 11.81 -5.93
CA VAL A 108 -15.64 12.22 -4.68
C VAL A 108 -17.12 12.58 -4.83
N ASP A 109 -17.44 13.33 -5.90
CA ASP A 109 -18.77 13.89 -6.14
C ASP A 109 -19.79 12.82 -6.55
N ASP A 110 -19.37 11.87 -7.40
CA ASP A 110 -20.27 10.82 -7.91
C ASP A 110 -20.26 9.54 -7.06
N ASN A 111 -19.31 9.41 -6.13
CA ASN A 111 -19.17 8.25 -5.28
C ASN A 111 -20.11 8.34 -4.06
N HIS A 112 -21.41 8.09 -4.28
CA HIS A 112 -22.40 7.91 -3.22
C HIS A 112 -22.32 6.51 -2.62
N VAL A 113 -21.33 6.31 -1.76
CA VAL A 113 -21.22 5.10 -0.96
C VAL A 113 -22.25 5.15 0.16
N LEU A 114 -23.26 4.27 0.11
CA LEU A 114 -24.15 4.01 1.24
C LEU A 114 -23.63 2.79 2.04
N LEU A 115 -23.95 2.74 3.33
CA LEU A 115 -23.54 1.66 4.25
C LEU A 115 -22.01 1.48 4.36
N GLY A 116 -21.29 2.58 4.61
CA GLY A 116 -19.90 2.53 5.09
C GLY A 116 -18.86 1.90 4.14
N GLY A 117 -19.12 1.79 2.84
CA GLY A 117 -18.18 1.19 1.88
C GLY A 117 -18.73 0.05 1.04
N SER A 118 -19.90 -0.49 1.40
CA SER A 118 -20.35 -1.81 0.89
C SER A 118 -21.24 -1.74 -0.34
N VAL A 119 -21.95 -0.63 -0.57
CA VAL A 119 -22.87 -0.48 -1.70
C VAL A 119 -22.63 0.87 -2.37
N ASP A 120 -22.03 0.84 -3.57
CA ASP A 120 -21.93 1.99 -4.46
C ASP A 120 -23.33 2.22 -5.08
N LEU A 121 -24.08 3.21 -4.57
CA LEU A 121 -25.40 3.54 -5.10
C LEU A 121 -25.27 4.64 -6.14
N TYR A 122 -25.51 4.26 -7.40
CA TYR A 122 -25.81 5.14 -8.53
C TYR A 122 -24.73 6.18 -8.91
N ASN A 123 -23.89 5.79 -9.87
CA ASN A 123 -23.23 6.73 -10.76
C ASN A 123 -23.65 6.41 -12.21
N ILE A 124 -24.40 7.31 -12.85
CA ILE A 124 -24.87 7.16 -14.24
C ILE A 124 -23.68 7.20 -15.22
N ASN A 125 -22.59 7.91 -14.88
CA ASN A 125 -21.35 7.89 -15.66
C ASN A 125 -20.53 6.61 -15.43
N ALA A 126 -20.63 5.98 -14.25
CA ALA A 126 -20.07 4.65 -14.02
C ALA A 126 -20.83 3.55 -14.78
N TRP A 127 -22.01 3.83 -15.37
CA TRP A 127 -22.69 2.87 -16.25
C TRP A 127 -22.14 2.88 -17.67
N VAL A 128 -21.35 3.91 -18.02
CA VAL A 128 -20.74 4.09 -19.34
C VAL A 128 -19.21 3.98 -19.26
N GLU A 129 -18.67 3.42 -18.15
CA GLU A 129 -17.24 3.26 -17.82
C GLU A 129 -16.29 3.65 -18.97
N ASP A 130 -15.70 4.85 -18.90
CA ASP A 130 -14.82 5.36 -19.96
C ASP A 130 -13.40 4.78 -19.79
N GLU A 131 -13.30 3.47 -20.02
CA GLU A 131 -12.06 2.70 -19.91
C GLU A 131 -10.94 3.30 -20.78
N GLU A 132 -11.29 3.78 -21.98
CA GLU A 132 -10.33 4.36 -22.93
C GLU A 132 -9.71 5.65 -22.38
N SER A 133 -10.53 6.55 -21.81
CA SER A 133 -10.02 7.75 -21.15
C SER A 133 -9.15 7.39 -19.95
N ALA A 134 -9.59 6.45 -19.09
CA ALA A 134 -8.79 6.02 -17.94
C ALA A 134 -7.40 5.53 -18.39
N ILE A 135 -7.34 4.70 -19.43
CA ILE A 135 -6.08 4.20 -19.99
C ILE A 135 -5.22 5.31 -20.58
N LYS A 136 -5.82 6.25 -21.30
CA LYS A 136 -5.10 7.40 -21.87
C LYS A 136 -4.37 8.20 -20.79
N TYR A 137 -5.00 8.42 -19.64
CA TYR A 137 -4.35 9.11 -18.52
C TYR A 137 -3.36 8.21 -17.77
N LEU A 138 -3.70 6.93 -17.55
CA LEU A 138 -2.79 5.97 -16.92
C LEU A 138 -1.48 5.85 -17.72
N LYS A 139 -1.52 5.77 -19.05
CA LYS A 139 -0.33 5.67 -19.90
C LYS A 139 0.63 6.87 -19.83
N LYS A 140 0.19 8.04 -19.33
CA LYS A 140 1.04 9.23 -19.16
C LYS A 140 2.03 9.11 -17.99
N HIS A 141 1.78 8.20 -17.05
CA HIS A 141 2.49 8.15 -15.77
C HIS A 141 3.55 7.04 -15.70
N LEU A 142 4.36 6.94 -16.76
CA LEU A 142 5.55 6.09 -16.78
C LEU A 142 6.53 6.53 -15.68
N GLY A 143 6.83 5.64 -14.73
CA GLY A 143 7.74 5.93 -13.61
C GLY A 143 7.17 6.81 -12.50
N THR A 144 5.99 7.43 -12.69
CA THR A 144 5.31 8.22 -11.65
C THR A 144 4.06 7.56 -11.09
N PHE A 145 3.79 6.30 -11.45
CA PHE A 145 2.60 5.58 -11.00
C PHE A 145 2.42 5.54 -9.47
N PRO A 146 3.45 5.31 -8.63
CA PRO A 146 3.27 5.32 -7.18
C PRO A 146 2.79 6.67 -6.63
N ILE A 147 3.17 7.77 -7.28
CA ILE A 147 2.72 9.11 -6.89
C ILE A 147 1.29 9.32 -7.36
N LEU A 148 0.94 8.87 -8.57
CA LEU A 148 -0.43 8.88 -9.07
C LEU A 148 -1.36 8.11 -8.13
N GLU A 149 -0.96 6.93 -7.66
CA GLU A 149 -1.73 6.13 -6.71
C GLU A 149 -1.96 6.85 -5.38
N ASP A 150 -0.94 7.52 -4.83
CA ASP A 150 -1.05 8.27 -3.58
C ASP A 150 -1.96 9.50 -3.73
N VAL A 151 -1.85 10.22 -4.85
CA VAL A 151 -2.73 11.35 -5.18
C VAL A 151 -4.17 10.86 -5.39
N TYR A 152 -4.37 9.79 -6.15
CA TYR A 152 -5.69 9.21 -6.40
C TYR A 152 -6.39 8.79 -5.10
N TYR A 153 -5.67 8.11 -4.20
CA TYR A 153 -6.18 7.70 -2.90
C TYR A 153 -6.49 8.88 -1.99
N ARG A 154 -5.57 9.85 -1.88
CA ARG A 154 -5.66 10.95 -0.91
C ARG A 154 -6.57 12.09 -1.35
N THR A 155 -6.71 12.35 -2.65
CA THR A 155 -7.42 13.55 -3.13
C THR A 155 -8.58 13.22 -4.05
N ALA A 156 -8.41 12.32 -5.02
CA ALA A 156 -9.41 12.12 -6.08
C ALA A 156 -10.59 11.23 -5.66
N THR A 157 -10.42 10.39 -4.63
CA THR A 157 -11.42 9.41 -4.18
C THR A 157 -11.58 9.40 -2.67
N LYS A 158 -12.60 8.71 -2.18
CA LYS A 158 -12.83 8.44 -0.75
C LYS A 158 -11.98 7.26 -0.24
N SER A 159 -10.66 7.36 -0.39
CA SER A 159 -9.70 6.30 0.01
C SER A 159 -9.75 5.02 -0.84
N LYS A 160 -10.09 5.12 -2.13
CA LYS A 160 -10.01 3.97 -3.05
C LYS A 160 -8.59 3.77 -3.55
N ASN A 161 -8.20 2.51 -3.73
CA ASN A 161 -6.87 2.16 -4.22
C ASN A 161 -6.90 2.05 -5.75
N LEU A 162 -6.01 2.78 -6.42
CA LEU A 162 -5.98 2.84 -7.88
C LEU A 162 -5.72 1.48 -8.54
N ARG A 163 -4.87 0.62 -7.98
CA ARG A 163 -4.61 -0.72 -8.55
C ARG A 163 -5.85 -1.61 -8.46
N ASN A 164 -6.54 -1.59 -7.33
CA ASN A 164 -7.78 -2.34 -7.16
C ASN A 164 -8.87 -1.83 -8.10
N ASP A 165 -8.98 -0.51 -8.27
CA ASP A 165 -9.94 0.11 -9.19
C ASP A 165 -9.60 -0.24 -10.64
N ILE A 166 -8.33 -0.21 -11.04
CA ILE A 166 -7.88 -0.68 -12.36
C ILE A 166 -8.29 -2.13 -12.62
N MET A 167 -8.14 -3.02 -11.63
CA MET A 167 -8.54 -4.43 -11.77
C MET A 167 -10.05 -4.63 -11.80
N ARG A 168 -10.82 -3.73 -11.19
CA ARG A 168 -12.28 -3.83 -11.06
C ARG A 168 -13.00 -3.23 -12.26
N TYR A 169 -12.54 -2.07 -12.73
CA TYR A 169 -13.23 -1.23 -13.71
C TYR A 169 -12.60 -1.27 -15.11
N LEU A 170 -11.43 -1.90 -15.30
CA LEU A 170 -10.95 -2.19 -16.65
C LEU A 170 -11.36 -3.60 -17.05
N SER A 171 -11.91 -3.73 -18.26
CA SER A 171 -12.03 -5.01 -18.93
C SER A 171 -10.68 -5.72 -19.06
N LYS A 172 -10.72 -7.05 -19.10
CA LYS A 172 -9.51 -7.89 -19.21
C LYS A 172 -8.65 -7.53 -20.44
N GLN A 173 -9.28 -7.11 -21.53
CA GLN A 173 -8.56 -6.68 -22.74
C GLN A 173 -7.76 -5.40 -22.47
N GLN A 174 -8.42 -4.38 -21.90
CA GLN A 174 -7.80 -3.09 -21.59
C GLN A 174 -6.72 -3.20 -20.51
N TYR A 175 -6.95 -4.01 -19.49
CA TYR A 175 -5.93 -4.34 -18.49
C TYR A 175 -4.67 -4.92 -19.14
N ASN A 176 -4.84 -5.91 -20.02
CA ASN A 176 -3.72 -6.55 -20.71
C ASN A 176 -2.99 -5.58 -21.63
N GLU A 177 -3.71 -4.69 -22.31
CA GLU A 177 -3.11 -3.64 -23.12
C GLU A 177 -2.23 -2.71 -22.26
N LEU A 178 -2.77 -2.25 -21.13
CA LEU A 178 -2.06 -1.39 -20.19
C LEU A 178 -0.81 -2.08 -19.64
N ALA A 179 -0.94 -3.33 -19.20
CA ALA A 179 0.18 -4.13 -18.69
C ALA A 179 1.27 -4.31 -19.76
N ARG A 180 0.90 -4.64 -21.01
CA ARG A 180 1.85 -4.76 -22.13
C ARG A 180 2.55 -3.44 -22.44
N PHE A 181 1.80 -2.34 -22.46
CA PHE A 181 2.36 -1.00 -22.70
C PHE A 181 3.46 -0.70 -21.69
N TYR A 182 3.20 -0.87 -20.40
CA TYR A 182 4.18 -0.54 -19.37
C TYR A 182 5.36 -1.52 -19.33
N LYS A 183 5.11 -2.81 -19.56
CA LYS A 183 6.17 -3.80 -19.73
C LYS A 183 7.10 -3.42 -20.89
N SER A 184 6.54 -2.95 -22.02
CA SER A 184 7.33 -2.49 -23.18
C SER A 184 8.22 -1.27 -22.87
N LYS A 185 7.87 -0.50 -21.83
CA LYS A 185 8.60 0.69 -21.37
C LYS A 185 9.56 0.38 -20.22
N GLY A 186 9.72 -0.90 -19.84
CA GLY A 186 10.62 -1.33 -18.77
C GLY A 186 10.02 -1.20 -17.36
N TYR A 187 8.71 -1.01 -17.24
CA TYR A 187 8.02 -0.90 -15.96
C TYR A 187 7.12 -2.11 -15.71
N ASN A 188 7.45 -2.91 -14.69
CA ASN A 188 6.60 -4.00 -14.18
C ASN A 188 5.87 -3.51 -12.92
N TRP A 189 4.73 -2.86 -13.09
CA TRP A 189 3.94 -2.32 -11.98
C TRP A 189 2.51 -2.88 -11.92
N LEU A 190 2.04 -3.55 -12.99
CA LEU A 190 0.81 -4.35 -13.08
C LEU A 190 1.14 -5.83 -13.24
#